data_AF-A0A401G234-F1
#
_entry.id   AF-A0A401G234-F1
#
_cell.length_a   1.000
_cell.length_b   1.000
_cell.length_c   1.000
_cell.angle_alpha   90.00
_cell.angle_beta   90.00
_cell.angle_gamma   90.00
#
_symmetry.space_group_name_H-M   'P 1'
#
loop_
_entity.id
_entity.type
_entity.pdbx_description
1 polymer ?
#
loop_
_entity_poly.entity_id
_entity_poly.type
_entity_poly.pdbx_seq_one_letter_code
_entity_poly.pdbx_strand_id
1 'polypeptide(L)'
;MNSLKHKRWVYLFSLMFAWIFCVTTLSTASAMSHGKMRKKNPEQIVSEMKTRLSLTDDQAEKILPVIESQTEKGQALFEKARSQGREGRKAMRSEMQALARDTEEQLSAILTDDQMTEYKKMREEQRQKMRQRMKKNRE
;
A
#
# COMPACT_ATOMS: atom_id res chain seq x y z
N MET A 1 -36.11 6.09 67.43
CA MET A 1 -34.86 6.63 68.00
C MET A 1 -33.67 5.99 67.30
N ASN A 2 -32.99 6.77 66.45
CA ASN A 2 -31.61 6.60 65.98
C ASN A 2 -31.27 5.43 65.04
N SER A 3 -31.83 5.52 63.82
CA SER A 3 -31.16 5.14 62.58
C SER A 3 -29.87 5.97 62.40
N LEU A 4 -28.66 5.48 62.72
CA LEU A 4 -27.40 6.19 62.38
C LEU A 4 -26.12 5.36 62.59
N LYS A 5 -26.15 4.02 62.46
CA LYS A 5 -24.92 3.20 62.53
C LYS A 5 -24.58 2.42 61.25
N HIS A 6 -25.54 2.11 60.38
CA HIS A 6 -25.25 1.40 59.12
C HIS A 6 -24.76 2.31 57.98
N LYS A 7 -24.90 3.63 58.09
CA LYS A 7 -24.35 4.57 57.09
C LYS A 7 -22.83 4.79 57.25
N ARG A 8 -22.22 4.43 58.39
CA ARG A 8 -20.77 4.61 58.63
C ARG A 8 -19.90 3.60 57.89
N TRP A 9 -20.45 2.45 57.50
CA TRP A 9 -19.75 1.45 56.67
C TRP A 9 -19.81 1.74 55.17
N VAL A 10 -20.84 2.45 54.71
CA VAL A 10 -20.99 2.85 53.30
C VAL A 10 -20.12 4.07 52.96
N TYR A 11 -19.84 4.95 53.93
CA TYR A 11 -18.92 6.08 53.71
C TYR A 11 -17.44 5.77 53.98
N LEU A 12 -17.11 4.66 54.66
CA LEU A 12 -15.74 4.15 54.74
C LEU A 12 -15.30 3.39 53.47
N PHE A 13 -16.24 3.04 52.59
CA PHE A 13 -15.96 2.58 51.22
C PHE A 13 -16.02 3.71 50.18
N SER A 14 -16.42 4.93 50.59
CA SER A 14 -16.60 6.10 49.73
C SER A 14 -15.49 7.17 49.86
N LEU A 15 -14.50 6.96 50.73
CA LEU A 15 -13.31 7.82 50.88
C LEU A 15 -12.02 7.15 50.36
N MET A 16 -12.13 6.41 49.27
CA MET A 16 -10.98 5.92 48.47
C MET A 16 -11.18 6.20 46.96
N PHE A 17 -11.88 7.30 46.65
CA PHE A 17 -12.22 7.71 45.28
C PHE A 17 -11.88 9.19 45.00
N ALA A 18 -10.91 9.75 45.72
CA ALA A 18 -10.38 11.07 45.43
C ALA A 18 -8.86 11.04 45.63
N TRP A 19 -8.12 11.37 44.56
CA TRP A 19 -6.66 11.58 44.50
C TRP A 19 -5.75 10.37 44.19
N ILE A 20 -6.00 9.69 43.07
CA ILE A 20 -4.90 9.36 42.14
C ILE A 20 -5.18 10.11 40.84
N PHE A 21 -4.77 11.38 40.88
CA PHE A 21 -4.77 12.32 39.80
C PHE A 21 -3.34 12.34 39.24
N CYS A 22 -3.07 11.61 38.17
CA CYS A 22 -2.04 12.00 37.22
C CYS A 22 -2.43 11.46 35.85
N VAL A 23 -3.41 12.16 35.28
CA VAL A 23 -3.51 12.53 33.88
C VAL A 23 -2.58 11.70 32.98
N THR A 24 -3.12 10.56 32.60
CA THR A 24 -2.80 9.83 31.39
C THR A 24 -3.02 10.76 30.19
N THR A 25 -1.96 11.32 29.60
CA THR A 25 -1.90 11.68 28.15
C THR A 25 -0.55 12.30 27.78
N LEU A 26 0.51 11.50 27.65
CA LEU A 26 1.48 11.73 26.58
C LEU A 26 2.22 10.45 26.20
N SER A 27 1.47 9.44 25.79
CA SER A 27 1.97 8.53 24.76
C SER A 27 1.61 9.15 23.41
N THR A 28 2.30 10.22 23.04
CA THR A 28 2.59 10.41 21.62
C THR A 28 3.56 9.31 21.23
N ALA A 29 3.03 8.08 21.15
CA ALA A 29 3.51 7.11 20.21
C ALA A 29 3.54 7.89 18.90
N SER A 30 4.74 8.30 18.55
CA SER A 30 5.02 8.90 17.26
C SER A 30 4.63 7.78 16.32
N ALA A 31 3.39 7.83 15.84
CA ALA A 31 2.95 7.10 14.68
C ALA A 31 3.86 7.65 13.59
N MET A 32 5.05 7.04 13.50
CA MET A 32 5.92 7.18 12.36
C MET A 32 4.98 7.04 11.19
N SER A 33 4.89 8.11 10.40
CA SER A 33 4.19 8.13 9.13
C SER A 33 4.78 7.04 8.27
N HIS A 34 4.30 5.81 8.46
CA HIS A 34 4.53 4.70 7.60
C HIS A 34 3.71 5.01 6.38
N GLY A 35 4.34 5.69 5.41
CA GLY A 35 3.74 5.99 4.12
C GLY A 35 3.11 4.72 3.56
N LYS A 36 1.80 4.59 3.74
CA LYS A 36 1.03 3.46 3.25
C LYS A 36 1.08 3.61 1.75
N MET A 37 1.88 2.76 1.07
CA MET A 37 1.88 2.74 -0.39
C MET A 37 0.43 2.56 -0.83
N ARG A 38 -0.10 3.55 -1.52
CA ARG A 38 -1.50 3.53 -1.94
C ARG A 38 -1.63 2.43 -2.99
N LYS A 39 -2.31 1.33 -2.64
CA LYS A 39 -2.65 0.25 -3.57
C LYS A 39 -3.37 0.87 -4.76
N LYS A 40 -2.79 0.73 -5.95
CA LYS A 40 -3.49 1.10 -7.20
C LYS A 40 -4.58 0.06 -7.45
N ASN A 41 -5.78 0.51 -7.83
CA ASN A 41 -6.87 -0.38 -8.21
C ASN A 41 -6.56 -0.96 -9.62
N PRO A 42 -6.53 -2.29 -9.81
CA PRO A 42 -6.34 -2.92 -11.11
C PRO A 42 -7.29 -2.40 -12.20
N GLU A 43 -8.57 -2.20 -11.89
CA GLU A 43 -9.56 -1.67 -12.84
C GLU A 43 -9.19 -0.29 -13.36
N GLN A 44 -8.65 0.57 -12.49
CA GLN A 44 -8.19 1.91 -12.87
C GLN A 44 -6.98 1.84 -13.79
N ILE A 45 -6.05 0.92 -13.51
CA ILE A 45 -4.88 0.70 -14.37
C ILE A 45 -5.33 0.24 -15.76
N VAL A 46 -6.26 -0.71 -15.83
CA VAL A 46 -6.80 -1.20 -17.10
C VAL A 46 -7.55 -0.10 -17.84
N SER A 47 -8.31 0.75 -17.15
CA SER A 47 -8.99 1.90 -17.75
C SER A 47 -8.01 2.92 -18.35
N GLU A 48 -6.92 3.23 -17.65
CA GLU A 48 -5.82 4.05 -18.19
C GLU A 48 -5.19 3.39 -19.42
N MET A 49 -4.94 2.08 -19.37
CA MET A 49 -4.41 1.32 -20.51
C MET A 49 -5.38 1.31 -21.69
N LYS A 50 -6.67 1.12 -21.44
CA LYS A 50 -7.73 1.11 -22.46
C LYS A 50 -7.75 2.42 -23.23
N THR A 51 -7.67 3.53 -22.51
CA THR A 51 -7.65 4.86 -23.13
C THR A 51 -6.37 5.08 -23.92
N ARG A 52 -5.21 4.74 -23.35
CA ARG A 52 -3.91 5.08 -23.94
C ARG A 52 -3.49 4.18 -25.10
N LEU A 53 -3.86 2.90 -25.04
CA LEU A 53 -3.53 1.90 -26.06
C LEU A 53 -4.74 1.65 -26.99
N SER A 54 -5.84 2.39 -26.81
CA SER A 54 -7.08 2.19 -27.56
C SER A 54 -7.53 0.72 -27.56
N LEU A 55 -7.56 0.10 -26.37
CA LEU A 55 -7.92 -1.32 -26.24
C LEU A 55 -9.40 -1.54 -26.53
N THR A 56 -9.72 -2.68 -27.12
CA THR A 56 -11.10 -3.15 -27.19
C THR A 56 -11.61 -3.59 -25.80
N ASP A 57 -12.92 -3.73 -25.65
CA ASP A 57 -13.53 -4.24 -24.42
C ASP A 57 -13.01 -5.65 -24.09
N ASP A 58 -13.00 -6.55 -25.08
CA ASP A 58 -12.46 -7.91 -24.94
C ASP A 58 -10.98 -7.93 -24.52
N GLN A 59 -10.16 -7.03 -25.06
CA GLN A 59 -8.75 -6.92 -24.65
C GLN A 59 -8.65 -6.45 -23.21
N ALA A 60 -9.43 -5.44 -22.82
CA ALA A 60 -9.44 -4.92 -21.45
C ALA A 60 -9.88 -6.00 -20.44
N GLU A 61 -10.90 -6.79 -20.76
CA GLU A 61 -11.36 -7.91 -19.93
C GLU A 61 -10.28 -8.98 -19.76
N LYS A 62 -9.56 -9.35 -20.82
CA LYS A 62 -8.45 -10.31 -20.76
C LYS A 62 -7.22 -9.78 -20.01
N ILE A 63 -6.99 -8.47 -20.05
CA ILE A 63 -5.85 -7.82 -19.40
C ILE A 63 -6.09 -7.64 -17.90
N LEU A 64 -7.34 -7.47 -17.45
CA LEU A 64 -7.66 -7.29 -16.04
C LEU A 64 -7.03 -8.34 -15.11
N PRO A 65 -7.20 -9.65 -15.30
CA PRO A 65 -6.58 -10.66 -14.43
C PRO A 65 -5.04 -10.63 -14.45
N VAL A 66 -4.43 -10.24 -15.59
CA VAL A 66 -2.97 -10.07 -15.70
C VAL A 66 -2.50 -8.92 -14.80
N ILE A 67 -3.20 -7.78 -14.84
CA ILE A 67 -2.87 -6.61 -14.04
C ILE A 67 -3.18 -6.81 -12.56
N GLU A 68 -4.25 -7.54 -12.22
CA GLU A 68 -4.55 -7.96 -10.85
C GLU A 68 -3.39 -8.79 -10.27
N SER A 69 -3.01 -9.87 -10.97
CA SER A 69 -1.90 -10.73 -10.56
C SER A 69 -0.59 -9.96 -10.41
N GLN A 70 -0.27 -9.09 -11.38
CA GLN A 70 0.91 -8.22 -11.29
C GLN A 70 0.88 -7.34 -10.04
N THR A 71 -0.26 -6.72 -9.76
CA THR A 71 -0.42 -5.77 -8.66
C THR A 71 -0.30 -6.49 -7.31
N GLU A 72 -0.87 -7.67 -7.17
CA GLU A 72 -0.79 -8.50 -5.97
C GLU A 72 0.62 -9.03 -5.73
N LYS A 73 1.24 -9.64 -6.74
CA LYS A 73 2.63 -10.12 -6.65
C LYS A 73 3.57 -8.97 -6.32
N GLY A 74 3.42 -7.82 -6.96
CA GLY A 74 4.22 -6.64 -6.68
C GLY A 74 4.08 -6.17 -5.23
N GLN A 75 2.87 -6.18 -4.66
CA GLN A 75 2.63 -5.85 -3.26
C GLN A 75 3.33 -6.82 -2.31
N ALA A 76 3.17 -8.13 -2.54
CA ALA A 76 3.83 -9.15 -1.74
C ALA A 76 5.36 -9.01 -1.77
N LEU A 77 5.93 -8.69 -2.94
CA LEU A 77 7.37 -8.41 -3.09
C LEU A 77 7.81 -7.19 -2.27
N PHE A 78 7.04 -6.10 -2.26
CA PHE A 78 7.34 -4.93 -1.45
C PHE A 78 7.25 -5.20 0.05
N GLU A 79 6.23 -5.97 0.49
CA GLU A 79 6.06 -6.34 1.89
C GLU A 79 7.21 -7.23 2.39
N LYS A 80 7.58 -8.25 1.59
CA LYS A 80 8.75 -9.11 1.83
C LYS A 80 10.04 -8.30 1.90
N ALA A 81 10.25 -7.37 0.97
CA ALA A 81 11.45 -6.52 0.97
C ALA A 81 11.54 -5.63 2.21
N ARG A 82 10.40 -5.18 2.73
CA ARG A 82 10.32 -4.35 3.93
C ARG A 82 10.69 -5.13 5.18
N SER A 83 10.31 -6.40 5.29
CA SER A 83 10.66 -7.25 6.44
C SER A 83 12.12 -7.69 6.44
N GLN A 84 12.77 -7.75 5.27
CA GLN A 84 14.13 -8.27 5.10
C GLN A 84 15.24 -7.18 4.97
N GLY A 85 14.90 -5.89 5.16
CA GLY A 85 15.90 -4.82 5.18
C GLY A 85 16.67 -4.63 3.86
N ARG A 86 18.01 -4.46 3.92
CA ARG A 86 18.84 -4.12 2.75
C ARG A 86 18.94 -5.26 1.73
N GLU A 87 19.10 -6.50 2.18
CA GLU A 87 19.13 -7.68 1.29
C GLU A 87 17.78 -7.90 0.62
N GLY A 88 16.67 -7.73 1.36
CA GLY A 88 15.31 -7.78 0.82
C GLY A 88 15.11 -6.79 -0.34
N ARG A 89 15.61 -5.56 -0.21
CA ARG A 89 15.54 -4.55 -1.28
C ARG A 89 16.33 -4.94 -2.53
N LYS A 90 17.46 -5.64 -2.39
CA LYS A 90 18.25 -6.12 -3.53
C LYS A 90 17.53 -7.24 -4.27
N ALA A 91 17.01 -8.24 -3.54
CA ALA A 91 16.22 -9.33 -4.08
C ALA A 91 14.96 -8.81 -4.79
N MET A 92 14.25 -7.86 -4.17
CA MET A 92 13.06 -7.21 -4.72
C MET A 92 13.30 -6.62 -6.11
N ARG A 93 14.46 -6.01 -6.37
CA ARG A 93 14.76 -5.43 -7.69
C ARG A 93 14.75 -6.49 -8.78
N SER A 94 15.37 -7.64 -8.52
CA SER A 94 15.42 -8.75 -9.46
C SER A 94 14.04 -9.40 -9.63
N GLU A 95 13.34 -9.67 -8.52
CA GLU A 95 12.00 -10.27 -8.54
C GLU A 95 10.98 -9.35 -9.26
N MET A 96 11.05 -8.03 -9.06
CA MET A 96 10.21 -7.07 -9.79
C MET A 96 10.55 -6.97 -11.28
N GLN A 97 11.81 -7.17 -11.66
CA GLN A 97 12.20 -7.21 -13.08
C GLN A 97 11.67 -8.48 -13.76
N ALA A 98 11.73 -9.62 -13.07
CA ALA A 98 11.14 -10.87 -13.55
C ALA A 98 9.62 -10.73 -13.70
N LEU A 99 8.94 -10.18 -12.68
CA LEU A 99 7.50 -9.91 -12.73
C LEU A 99 7.13 -9.00 -13.91
N ALA A 100 7.94 -7.96 -14.18
CA ALA A 100 7.69 -7.07 -15.31
C ALA A 100 7.80 -7.79 -16.67
N ARG A 101 8.75 -8.73 -16.81
CA ARG A 101 8.90 -9.53 -18.03
C ARG A 101 7.74 -10.51 -18.22
N ASP A 102 7.35 -11.21 -17.16
CA ASP A 102 6.19 -12.12 -17.15
C ASP A 102 4.91 -11.37 -17.55
N THR A 103 4.69 -10.17 -17.01
CA THR A 103 3.55 -9.34 -17.44
C THR A 103 3.65 -8.95 -18.91
N GLU A 104 4.83 -8.54 -19.39
CA GLU A 104 5.00 -8.15 -20.80
C GLU A 104 4.72 -9.32 -21.75
N GLU A 105 5.17 -10.53 -21.41
CA GLU A 105 4.91 -11.75 -22.17
C GLU A 105 3.41 -12.07 -22.22
N GLN A 106 2.72 -12.03 -21.07
CA GLN A 106 1.27 -12.25 -21.03
C GLN A 106 0.49 -11.20 -21.83
N LEU A 107 0.91 -9.93 -21.75
CA LEU A 107 0.29 -8.87 -22.55
C LEU A 107 0.56 -9.02 -24.05
N SER A 108 1.70 -9.58 -24.46
CA SER A 108 2.04 -9.79 -25.88
C SER A 108 1.12 -10.78 -26.59
N ALA A 109 0.48 -11.67 -25.83
CA ALA A 109 -0.51 -12.60 -26.37
C ALA A 109 -1.90 -11.94 -26.58
N ILE A 110 -2.14 -10.74 -26.05
CA ILE A 110 -3.44 -10.05 -26.06
C ILE A 110 -3.40 -8.77 -26.88
N LEU A 111 -2.29 -8.04 -26.81
CA LEU A 111 -2.08 -6.76 -27.49
C LEU A 111 -1.57 -6.98 -28.91
N THR A 112 -1.91 -6.05 -29.81
CA THR A 112 -1.25 -5.96 -31.11
C THR A 112 0.17 -5.39 -30.96
N ASP A 113 1.00 -5.52 -32.00
CA ASP A 113 2.37 -4.99 -32.00
C ASP A 113 2.43 -3.47 -31.76
N ASP A 114 1.49 -2.71 -32.35
CA ASP A 114 1.39 -1.26 -32.17
C ASP A 114 1.01 -0.91 -30.72
N GLN A 115 0.03 -1.62 -30.15
CA GLN A 115 -0.39 -1.44 -28.77
C GLN A 115 0.73 -1.81 -27.78
N MET A 116 1.49 -2.87 -28.08
CA MET A 116 2.64 -3.27 -27.29
C MET A 116 3.77 -2.23 -27.35
N THR A 117 3.95 -1.60 -28.51
CA THR A 117 4.92 -0.50 -28.68
C THR A 117 4.53 0.71 -27.82
N GLU A 118 3.26 1.13 -27.83
CA GLU A 118 2.78 2.21 -26.97
C GLU A 118 2.82 1.83 -25.48
N TYR A 119 2.53 0.57 -25.13
CA TYR A 119 2.70 0.07 -23.76
C TYR A 119 4.15 0.24 -23.27
N LYS A 120 5.14 -0.17 -24.09
CA LYS A 120 6.56 -0.05 -23.76
C LYS A 120 6.96 1.41 -23.56
N LYS A 121 6.47 2.31 -24.40
CA LYS A 121 6.68 3.76 -24.28
C LYS A 121 6.08 4.31 -23.00
N MET A 122 4.81 3.97 -22.71
CA MET A 122 4.14 4.33 -21.45
C MET A 122 4.96 3.88 -20.23
N ARG A 123 5.51 2.66 -20.25
CA ARG A 123 6.35 2.13 -19.17
C ARG A 123 7.67 2.88 -19.02
N GLU A 124 8.32 3.25 -20.12
CA GLU A 124 9.55 4.04 -20.09
C GLU A 124 9.30 5.44 -19.53
N GLU A 125 8.23 6.12 -19.94
CA GLU A 125 7.85 7.43 -19.39
C GLU A 125 7.62 7.36 -17.87
N GLN A 126 6.93 6.32 -17.40
CA GLN A 126 6.75 6.11 -15.95
C GLN A 126 8.09 5.92 -15.23
N ARG A 127 9.03 5.15 -15.82
CA ARG A 127 10.38 4.99 -15.26
C ARG A 127 11.14 6.31 -15.22
N GLN A 128 11.06 7.13 -16.27
CA GLN A 128 11.71 8.43 -16.32
C GLN A 128 11.13 9.40 -15.28
N LYS A 129 9.81 9.48 -15.17
CA LYS A 129 9.13 10.28 -14.13
C LYS A 129 9.55 9.85 -12.72
N MET A 130 9.66 8.55 -12.46
CA MET A 130 10.16 8.01 -11.20
C MET A 130 11.63 8.43 -10.95
N ARG A 131 12.50 8.32 -11.95
CA ARG A 131 13.91 8.74 -11.84
C ARG A 131 14.03 10.23 -11.54
N GLN A 132 13.25 11.07 -12.22
CA GLN A 132 13.23 12.53 -11.98
C GLN A 132 12.78 12.87 -10.55
N ARG A 133 11.70 12.23 -10.06
CA ARG A 133 11.26 12.39 -8.67
C ARG A 133 12.34 11.99 -7.66
N MET A 134 13.05 10.89 -7.92
CA MET A 134 14.12 10.42 -7.04
C MET A 134 15.34 11.35 -7.06
N LYS A 135 15.65 11.99 -8.19
CA LYS A 135 16.69 13.03 -8.28
C LYS A 135 16.29 14.27 -7.48
N LYS A 136 15.07 14.79 -7.70
CA LYS A 136 14.55 15.96 -6.99
C LYS A 136 14.53 15.79 -5.46
N ASN A 137 14.27 14.58 -4.97
CA ASN A 137 14.27 14.31 -3.52
C ASN A 137 15.67 14.15 -2.91
N ARG A 138 16.74 14.16 -3.72
CA ARG A 138 18.15 14.05 -3.28
C ARG A 138 18.88 15.40 -3.29
N GLU A 139 18.30 16.39 -3.95
CA GLU A 139 18.74 17.80 -3.95
C GLU A 139 18.10 18.54 -2.77
#